data_AF-A0A3N5VR56-F1
#
_entry.id   AF-A0A3N5VR56-F1
#
_cell.length_a   1.000
_cell.length_b   1.000
_cell.length_c   1.000
_cell.angle_alpha   90.00
_cell.angle_beta   90.00
_cell.angle_gamma   90.00
#
_symmetry.space_group_name_H-M   'P 1'
#
loop_
_entity.id
_entity.type
_entity.pdbx_description
1 polymer ?
#
loop_
_entity_poly.entity_id
_entity_poly.type
_entity_poly.pdbx_seq_one_letter_code
_entity_poly.pdbx_strand_id
1 'polypeptide(L)'
;PAEIDKIIMVGGPTRMPIVRQFVATIMGKDPERGVDPMEAVALGAAIQGAIIAGDVSSDILLVDVTPLTLGLEVLGGLKEALIERNTTIPTKKSKVFTTAADYQSAVTIHVVQGERPMAADCVSLGTFNLTGIPPAPRGVPQIEVTFDIDANGILNVTAKDLGTSKEAKITITATTKLSKDEIEKLKKESEQYSEADKKKKEEAEIRNEAENLVYSAEKLVSQDFKDKIKPEQTEKINKAVQELKDVIASNNIENLNDKIKETKNLLAEISTEIYRTVGASPTAGGGQGTTTEDFTNQSETNRADNSNPADTSDSSSTDKSTSPGS
;
A
#
# COMPACT_ATOMS: atom_id res chain seq x y z
N PRO A 1 1.56 32.75 -16.87
CA PRO A 1 2.80 31.92 -17.01
C PRO A 1 4.06 32.58 -16.44
N ALA A 2 4.21 33.91 -16.55
CA ALA A 2 5.43 34.61 -16.14
C ALA A 2 5.79 34.41 -14.64
N GLU A 3 4.79 34.32 -13.77
CA GLU A 3 4.93 34.12 -12.32
C GLU A 3 5.23 32.67 -11.90
N ILE A 4 5.27 31.72 -12.85
CA ILE A 4 5.51 30.30 -12.55
C ILE A 4 7.00 30.01 -12.65
N ASP A 5 7.66 29.70 -11.54
CA ASP A 5 9.10 29.44 -11.51
C ASP A 5 9.49 28.09 -12.12
N LYS A 6 8.75 27.04 -11.78
CA LYS A 6 9.03 25.65 -12.19
C LYS A 6 7.77 24.93 -12.64
N ILE A 7 7.92 24.02 -13.59
CA ILE A 7 6.85 23.16 -14.09
C ILE A 7 7.21 21.72 -13.76
N ILE A 8 6.41 21.09 -12.91
CA ILE A 8 6.59 19.69 -12.53
C ILE A 8 5.51 18.87 -13.23
N MET A 9 5.92 17.82 -13.94
CA MET A 9 5.00 16.88 -14.59
C MET A 9 4.99 15.57 -13.83
N VAL A 10 3.80 15.06 -13.53
CA VAL A 10 3.59 13.84 -12.74
C VAL A 10 2.72 12.87 -13.54
N GLY A 11 3.01 11.58 -13.46
CA GLY A 11 2.31 10.49 -14.15
C GLY A 11 2.98 10.03 -15.45
N GLY A 12 2.90 8.73 -15.72
CA GLY A 12 3.53 8.08 -16.88
C GLY A 12 3.24 8.71 -18.26
N PRO A 13 2.00 9.13 -18.58
CA PRO A 13 1.69 9.78 -19.86
C PRO A 13 2.49 11.06 -20.13
N THR A 14 2.98 11.74 -19.09
CA THR A 14 3.78 12.96 -19.24
C THR A 14 5.18 12.70 -19.82
N ARG A 15 5.61 11.43 -19.92
CA ARG A 15 6.86 11.05 -20.58
C ARG A 15 6.80 11.20 -22.11
N MET A 16 5.61 11.25 -22.69
CA MET A 16 5.44 11.41 -24.14
C MET A 16 6.03 12.75 -24.63
N PRO A 17 6.97 12.76 -25.60
CA PRO A 17 7.62 13.99 -26.06
C PRO A 17 6.64 15.07 -26.51
N ILE A 18 5.54 14.67 -27.17
CA ILE A 18 4.52 15.60 -27.65
C ILE A 18 3.77 16.31 -26.51
N VAL A 19 3.52 15.61 -25.39
CA VAL A 19 2.89 16.20 -24.20
C VAL A 19 3.84 17.21 -23.55
N ARG A 20 5.11 16.85 -23.41
CA ARG A 20 6.14 17.74 -22.85
C ARG A 20 6.30 19.00 -23.70
N GLN A 21 6.37 18.83 -25.01
CA GLN A 21 6.52 19.95 -25.94
C GLN A 21 5.27 20.83 -25.97
N PHE A 22 4.07 20.25 -25.90
CA PHE A 22 2.82 20.98 -25.79
C PHE A 22 2.79 21.87 -24.53
N VAL A 23 3.11 21.29 -23.36
CA VAL A 23 3.19 22.04 -22.10
C VAL A 23 4.28 23.13 -22.17
N ALA A 24 5.47 22.81 -22.68
CA ALA A 24 6.55 23.78 -22.82
C ALA A 24 6.16 24.96 -23.72
N THR A 25 5.45 24.68 -24.81
CA THR A 25 4.97 25.70 -25.76
C THR A 25 3.93 26.63 -25.11
N ILE A 26 2.98 26.08 -24.36
CA ILE A 26 1.93 26.87 -23.69
C ILE A 26 2.51 27.71 -22.56
N MET A 27 3.41 27.11 -21.77
CA MET A 27 3.94 27.73 -20.56
C MET A 27 5.14 28.64 -20.85
N GLY A 28 5.76 28.50 -22.02
CA GLY A 28 6.96 29.24 -22.43
C GLY A 28 8.21 28.88 -21.62
N LYS A 29 8.19 27.74 -20.92
CA LYS A 29 9.27 27.24 -20.06
C LYS A 29 9.33 25.71 -20.13
N ASP A 30 10.53 25.15 -20.05
CA ASP A 30 10.71 23.70 -20.04
C ASP A 30 10.30 23.07 -18.70
N PRO A 31 9.63 21.90 -18.72
CA PRO A 31 9.38 21.13 -17.52
C PRO A 31 10.65 20.64 -16.83
N GLU A 32 10.64 20.68 -15.51
CA GLU A 32 11.70 20.21 -14.63
C GLU A 32 11.98 18.72 -14.85
N ARG A 33 13.26 18.33 -14.80
CA ARG A 33 13.70 16.95 -15.03
C ARG A 33 14.16 16.25 -13.76
N GLY A 34 14.37 16.98 -12.67
CA GLY A 34 14.87 16.44 -11.40
C GLY A 34 13.85 15.64 -10.57
N VAL A 35 12.61 15.49 -11.05
CA VAL A 35 11.53 14.78 -10.33
C VAL A 35 11.09 13.58 -11.15
N ASP A 36 11.09 12.37 -10.58
CA ASP A 36 10.54 11.20 -11.28
C ASP A 36 9.00 11.26 -11.27
N PRO A 37 8.34 11.34 -12.43
CA PRO A 37 6.89 11.42 -12.53
C PRO A 37 6.16 10.17 -12.01
N MET A 38 6.84 9.03 -11.85
CA MET A 38 6.26 7.77 -11.40
C MET A 38 6.30 7.61 -9.88
N GLU A 39 7.29 8.23 -9.21
CA GLU A 39 7.54 8.02 -7.78
C GLU A 39 7.17 9.24 -6.92
N ALA A 40 7.09 10.44 -7.52
CA ALA A 40 6.87 11.69 -6.80
C ALA A 40 5.65 11.65 -5.86
N VAL A 41 4.55 11.02 -6.27
CA VAL A 41 3.33 10.90 -5.47
C VAL A 41 3.55 9.99 -4.26
N ALA A 42 4.21 8.85 -4.45
CA ALA A 42 4.48 7.89 -3.38
C ALA A 42 5.47 8.47 -2.36
N LEU A 43 6.52 9.15 -2.83
CA LEU A 43 7.47 9.87 -1.97
C LEU A 43 6.78 10.98 -1.16
N GLY A 44 5.92 11.77 -1.81
CA GLY A 44 5.12 12.79 -1.12
C GLY A 44 4.20 12.20 -0.05
N ALA A 45 3.56 11.07 -0.33
CA ALA A 45 2.72 10.36 0.64
C ALA A 45 3.54 9.82 1.82
N ALA A 46 4.75 9.30 1.59
CA ALA A 46 5.65 8.84 2.65
C ALA A 46 6.09 10.00 3.56
N ILE A 47 6.44 11.16 2.97
CA ILE A 47 6.77 12.38 3.72
C ILE A 47 5.56 12.82 4.57
N GLN A 48 4.36 12.85 3.99
CA GLN A 48 3.14 13.20 4.73
C GLN A 48 2.88 12.23 5.90
N GLY A 49 3.11 10.93 5.70
CA GLY A 49 3.03 9.92 6.75
C GLY A 49 4.02 10.18 7.88
N ALA A 50 5.26 10.52 7.55
CA ALA A 50 6.30 10.83 8.53
C ALA A 50 6.02 12.13 9.31
N ILE A 51 5.40 13.14 8.67
CA ILE A 51 4.93 14.36 9.34
C ILE A 51 3.82 14.03 10.34
N ILE A 52 2.84 13.19 9.94
CA ILE A 52 1.74 12.76 10.83
C ILE A 52 2.28 11.92 12.01
N ALA A 53 3.29 11.09 11.77
CA ALA A 53 3.95 10.30 12.81
C ALA A 53 4.81 11.13 13.77
N GLY A 54 5.19 12.36 13.37
CA GLY A 54 6.07 13.24 14.16
C GLY A 54 7.57 12.94 14.01
N ASP A 55 7.95 12.04 13.09
CA ASP A 55 9.34 11.67 12.82
C ASP A 55 10.10 12.79 12.07
N VAL A 56 9.37 13.65 11.36
CA VAL A 56 9.90 14.79 10.61
C VAL A 56 9.63 16.07 11.42
N SER A 57 10.71 16.66 11.93
CA SER A 57 10.71 17.86 12.78
C SER A 57 10.84 19.17 12.01
N SER A 58 10.77 19.13 10.68
CA SER A 58 10.83 20.35 9.86
C SER A 58 9.49 21.09 9.84
N ASP A 59 9.58 22.42 9.75
CA ASP A 59 8.47 23.39 9.65
C ASP A 59 7.68 23.28 8.32
N ILE A 60 7.30 22.07 7.92
CA ILE A 60 6.52 21.84 6.70
C ILE A 60 5.04 21.92 7.06
N LEU A 61 4.47 23.12 6.92
CA LEU A 61 3.02 23.31 6.98
C LEU A 61 2.41 23.09 5.60
N LEU A 62 1.70 21.98 5.43
CA LEU A 62 0.90 21.75 4.23
C LEU A 62 -0.46 22.43 4.39
N VAL A 63 -0.81 23.26 3.41
CA VAL A 63 -2.09 23.95 3.34
C VAL A 63 -2.77 23.56 2.04
N ASP A 64 -3.77 22.69 2.13
CA ASP A 64 -4.54 22.22 0.97
C ASP A 64 -5.82 23.06 0.79
N VAL A 65 -6.53 22.85 -0.33
CA VAL A 65 -7.73 23.60 -0.70
C VAL A 65 -8.85 22.68 -1.19
N THR A 66 -10.11 23.09 -1.02
CA THR A 66 -11.24 22.39 -1.68
C THR A 66 -11.28 22.71 -3.18
N PRO A 67 -11.37 21.71 -4.08
CA PRO A 67 -11.26 21.95 -5.53
C PRO A 67 -12.51 22.57 -6.17
N LEU A 68 -13.68 22.45 -5.52
CA LEU A 68 -14.97 22.91 -6.05
C LEU A 68 -15.76 23.64 -4.97
N THR A 69 -16.62 24.57 -5.39
CA THR A 69 -17.54 25.26 -4.50
C THR A 69 -18.56 24.29 -3.91
N LEU A 70 -18.72 24.34 -2.60
CA LEU A 70 -19.71 23.58 -1.84
C LEU A 70 -20.87 24.50 -1.47
N GLY A 71 -22.07 23.98 -1.65
CA GLY A 71 -23.28 24.74 -1.47
C GLY A 71 -24.48 23.89 -1.10
N LEU A 72 -25.60 24.59 -0.98
CA LEU A 72 -26.88 24.03 -0.54
C LEU A 72 -27.97 24.44 -1.53
N GLU A 73 -28.88 23.52 -1.85
CA GLU A 73 -30.02 23.85 -2.70
C GLU A 73 -31.04 24.69 -1.92
N VAL A 74 -31.38 25.86 -2.45
CA VAL A 74 -32.41 26.74 -1.93
C VAL A 74 -33.66 26.76 -2.81
N LEU A 75 -34.73 27.40 -2.34
CA LEU A 75 -35.97 27.52 -3.09
C LEU A 75 -35.73 28.05 -4.50
N GLY A 76 -36.36 27.40 -5.49
CA GLY A 76 -36.17 27.71 -6.91
C GLY A 76 -35.09 26.89 -7.60
N GLY A 77 -34.51 25.88 -6.93
CA GLY A 77 -33.50 24.99 -7.50
C GLY A 77 -32.12 25.64 -7.66
N LEU A 78 -31.92 26.78 -7.00
CA LEU A 78 -30.67 27.54 -7.02
C LEU A 78 -29.70 26.95 -5.99
N LYS A 79 -28.40 27.04 -6.29
CA LYS A 79 -27.33 26.71 -5.36
C LYS A 79 -26.89 27.97 -4.63
N GLU A 80 -27.01 27.95 -3.31
CA GLU A 80 -26.35 28.94 -2.46
C GLU A 80 -24.95 28.42 -2.07
N ALA A 81 -23.90 29.18 -2.39
CA ALA A 81 -22.53 28.82 -2.06
C ALA A 81 -22.20 29.15 -0.59
N LEU A 82 -21.53 28.22 0.11
CA LEU A 82 -21.05 28.43 1.48
C LEU A 82 -19.53 28.41 1.58
N ILE A 83 -18.87 27.52 0.84
CA ILE A 83 -17.42 27.43 0.77
C ILE A 83 -17.03 27.45 -0.70
N GLU A 84 -16.29 28.47 -1.11
CA GLU A 84 -15.86 28.62 -2.51
C GLU A 84 -14.72 27.65 -2.86
N ARG A 85 -14.59 27.32 -4.14
CA ARG A 85 -13.42 26.59 -4.65
C ARG A 85 -12.13 27.30 -4.29
N ASN A 86 -11.06 26.51 -4.15
CA ASN A 86 -9.74 26.94 -3.72
C ASN A 86 -9.71 27.58 -2.33
N THR A 87 -10.76 27.40 -1.51
CA THR A 87 -10.72 27.77 -0.10
C THR A 87 -9.82 26.78 0.64
N THR A 88 -8.89 27.31 1.43
CA THR A 88 -8.01 26.54 2.31
C THR A 88 -8.78 25.63 3.27
N ILE A 89 -8.31 24.39 3.44
CA ILE A 89 -8.79 23.43 4.43
C ILE A 89 -7.73 23.19 5.51
N PRO A 90 -8.11 22.90 6.77
CA PRO A 90 -9.49 22.77 7.28
C PRO A 90 -10.23 24.12 7.35
N THR A 91 -11.54 24.10 7.13
CA THR A 91 -12.36 25.33 7.18
C THR A 91 -13.80 25.03 7.60
N LYS A 92 -14.40 26.01 8.29
CA LYS A 92 -15.76 25.95 8.79
C LYS A 92 -16.54 27.20 8.42
N LYS A 93 -17.71 27.02 7.83
CA LYS A 93 -18.63 28.12 7.46
C LYS A 93 -20.05 27.77 7.89
N SER A 94 -20.70 28.74 8.52
CA SER A 94 -22.09 28.61 8.97
C SER A 94 -22.93 29.70 8.35
N LYS A 95 -24.14 29.35 7.91
CA LYS A 95 -25.12 30.30 7.37
C LYS A 95 -26.51 29.93 7.86
N VAL A 96 -27.29 30.95 8.22
CA VAL A 96 -28.66 30.77 8.68
C VAL A 96 -29.59 30.80 7.47
N PHE A 97 -30.41 29.76 7.37
CA PHE A 97 -31.48 29.59 6.41
C PHE A 97 -32.83 29.60 7.12
N THR A 98 -33.90 29.68 6.33
CA THR A 98 -35.27 29.64 6.84
C THR A 98 -36.15 28.71 6.00
N THR A 99 -37.35 28.41 6.49
CA THR A 99 -38.29 27.52 5.80
C THR A 99 -38.75 28.10 4.47
N ALA A 100 -39.06 27.22 3.53
CA ALA A 100 -39.53 27.55 2.19
C ALA A 100 -41.06 27.69 2.11
N ALA A 101 -41.78 27.11 3.07
CA ALA A 101 -43.25 27.08 3.15
C ALA A 101 -43.74 27.29 4.59
N ASP A 102 -45.01 27.71 4.72
CA ASP A 102 -45.68 27.86 6.01
C ASP A 102 -45.94 26.50 6.66
N TYR A 103 -45.83 26.44 7.99
CA TYR A 103 -46.10 25.26 8.82
C TYR A 103 -45.25 24.03 8.47
N GLN A 104 -44.07 24.23 7.86
CA GLN A 104 -43.14 23.17 7.52
C GLN A 104 -42.53 22.53 8.78
N SER A 105 -42.89 21.27 9.07
CA SER A 105 -42.41 20.53 10.25
C SER A 105 -41.07 19.81 10.04
N ALA A 106 -40.59 19.77 8.80
CA ALA A 106 -39.29 19.20 8.44
C ALA A 106 -38.68 19.95 7.24
N VAL A 107 -37.38 20.21 7.30
CA VAL A 107 -36.60 20.84 6.22
C VAL A 107 -35.63 19.83 5.64
N THR A 108 -35.65 19.69 4.31
CA THR A 108 -34.69 18.87 3.57
C THR A 108 -33.48 19.73 3.22
N ILE A 109 -32.31 19.29 3.65
CA ILE A 109 -31.02 19.89 3.33
C ILE A 109 -30.40 19.06 2.22
N HIS A 110 -30.25 19.65 1.04
CA HIS A 110 -29.57 19.02 -0.10
C HIS A 110 -28.22 19.70 -0.32
N VAL A 111 -27.16 18.93 -0.13
CA VAL A 111 -25.77 19.38 -0.24
C VAL A 111 -25.28 19.06 -1.65
N VAL A 112 -24.71 20.06 -2.31
CA VAL A 112 -24.21 19.96 -3.69
C VAL A 112 -22.80 20.53 -3.83
N GLN A 113 -22.07 20.03 -4.81
CA GLN A 113 -20.73 20.48 -5.18
C GLN A 113 -20.67 20.85 -6.65
N GLY A 114 -20.14 22.03 -6.97
CA GLY A 114 -19.93 22.47 -8.36
C GLY A 114 -20.04 23.98 -8.54
N GLU A 115 -19.70 24.44 -9.74
CA GLU A 115 -19.62 25.87 -10.08
C GLU A 115 -20.90 26.43 -10.70
N ARG A 116 -21.82 25.55 -11.13
CA ARG A 116 -23.07 25.95 -11.78
C ARG A 116 -24.01 26.63 -10.76
N PRO A 117 -24.86 27.59 -11.18
CA PRO A 117 -25.78 28.29 -10.29
C PRO A 117 -27.02 27.47 -9.94
N MET A 118 -27.39 26.48 -10.76
CA MET A 118 -28.50 25.58 -10.50
C MET A 118 -28.01 24.32 -9.77
N ALA A 119 -28.75 23.86 -8.76
CA ALA A 119 -28.42 22.66 -7.99
C ALA A 119 -28.50 21.39 -8.85
N ALA A 120 -29.47 21.31 -9.77
CA ALA A 120 -29.63 20.17 -10.68
C ALA A 120 -28.43 19.94 -11.62
N ASP A 121 -27.63 20.99 -11.85
CA ASP A 121 -26.45 20.96 -12.70
C ASP A 121 -25.15 20.68 -11.93
N CYS A 122 -25.24 20.58 -10.61
CA CYS A 122 -24.13 20.30 -9.72
C CYS A 122 -24.12 18.82 -9.32
N VAL A 123 -23.01 18.37 -8.75
CA VAL A 123 -22.91 17.01 -8.21
C VAL A 123 -23.62 17.00 -6.85
N SER A 124 -24.66 16.17 -6.73
CA SER A 124 -25.31 15.92 -5.44
C SER A 124 -24.39 15.10 -4.55
N LEU A 125 -24.09 15.63 -3.37
CA LEU A 125 -23.27 14.93 -2.37
C LEU A 125 -24.13 14.16 -1.36
N GLY A 126 -25.36 14.61 -1.13
CA GLY A 126 -26.30 13.94 -0.25
C GLY A 126 -27.44 14.83 0.22
N THR A 127 -28.49 14.19 0.72
CA THR A 127 -29.68 14.84 1.26
C THR A 127 -29.99 14.29 2.64
N PHE A 128 -30.36 15.16 3.58
CA PHE A 128 -30.83 14.75 4.90
C PHE A 128 -31.92 15.68 5.40
N ASN A 129 -32.77 15.20 6.31
CA ASN A 129 -33.92 15.94 6.80
C ASN A 129 -33.72 16.35 8.25
N LEU A 130 -33.88 17.64 8.55
CA LEU A 130 -34.06 18.15 9.90
C LEU A 130 -35.56 18.08 10.23
N THR A 131 -35.94 17.18 11.13
CA THR A 131 -37.35 16.95 11.51
C THR A 131 -37.68 17.51 12.88
N GLY A 132 -38.97 17.74 13.13
CA GLY A 132 -39.47 18.16 14.43
C GLY A 132 -39.37 19.66 14.69
N ILE A 133 -39.41 20.46 13.62
CA ILE A 133 -39.51 21.91 13.68
C ILE A 133 -40.97 22.26 14.06
N PRO A 134 -41.20 23.12 15.07
CA PRO A 134 -42.54 23.58 15.41
C PRO A 134 -43.22 24.27 14.22
N PRO A 135 -44.50 23.99 13.93
CA PRO A 135 -45.20 24.65 12.84
C PRO A 135 -45.24 26.17 13.04
N ALA A 136 -44.58 26.91 12.15
CA ALA A 136 -44.52 28.37 12.16
C ALA A 136 -44.68 28.94 10.75
N PRO A 137 -45.05 30.22 10.60
CA PRO A 137 -45.05 30.88 9.29
C PRO A 137 -43.67 30.85 8.64
N ARG A 138 -43.63 30.90 7.30
CA ARG A 138 -42.39 30.97 6.53
C ARG A 138 -41.53 32.14 6.99
N GLY A 139 -40.21 31.94 7.09
CA GLY A 139 -39.29 33.00 7.49
C GLY A 139 -39.04 33.08 9.00
N VAL A 140 -39.84 32.40 9.82
CA VAL A 140 -39.71 32.43 11.29
C VAL A 140 -38.69 31.42 11.81
N PRO A 141 -38.69 30.13 11.39
CA PRO A 141 -37.66 29.20 11.83
C PRO A 141 -36.28 29.62 11.31
N GLN A 142 -35.27 29.57 12.18
CA GLN A 142 -33.89 29.89 11.86
C GLN A 142 -33.05 28.63 11.94
N ILE A 143 -32.63 28.13 10.79
CA ILE A 143 -31.88 26.88 10.67
C ILE A 143 -30.45 27.25 10.30
N GLU A 144 -29.55 27.14 11.26
CA GLU A 144 -28.13 27.31 11.02
C GLU A 144 -27.58 26.05 10.36
N VAL A 145 -27.09 26.17 9.13
CA VAL A 145 -26.37 25.09 8.46
C VAL A 145 -24.89 25.41 8.46
N THR A 146 -24.11 24.48 8.97
CA THR A 146 -22.67 24.55 9.14
C THR A 146 -22.00 23.50 8.28
N PHE A 147 -21.09 23.93 7.42
CA PHE A 147 -20.22 23.10 6.63
C PHE A 147 -18.84 23.12 7.28
N ASP A 148 -18.33 21.95 7.61
CA ASP A 148 -17.03 21.75 8.25
C ASP A 148 -16.23 20.76 7.43
N ILE A 149 -15.11 21.22 6.86
CA ILE A 149 -14.20 20.40 6.06
C ILE A 149 -12.95 20.17 6.89
N ASP A 150 -12.63 18.90 7.15
CA ASP A 150 -11.44 18.53 7.89
C ASP A 150 -10.18 18.57 7.01
N ALA A 151 -9.01 18.31 7.62
CA ALA A 151 -7.73 18.25 6.91
C ALA A 151 -7.63 17.09 5.91
N ASN A 152 -8.55 16.10 5.97
CA ASN A 152 -8.61 14.98 5.05
C ASN A 152 -9.60 15.22 3.88
N GLY A 153 -10.26 16.37 3.84
CA GLY A 153 -11.30 16.70 2.87
C GLY A 153 -12.65 16.00 3.14
N ILE A 154 -12.89 15.49 4.34
CA ILE A 154 -14.19 14.96 4.75
C ILE A 154 -15.12 16.12 5.11
N LEU A 155 -16.27 16.17 4.45
CA LEU A 155 -17.27 17.20 4.67
C LEU A 155 -18.29 16.75 5.71
N ASN A 156 -18.40 17.49 6.81
CA ASN A 156 -19.45 17.35 7.79
C ASN A 156 -20.43 18.51 7.65
N VAL A 157 -21.69 18.21 7.33
CA VAL A 157 -22.75 19.21 7.25
C VAL A 157 -23.69 19.01 8.42
N THR A 158 -23.80 20.03 9.26
CA THR A 158 -24.71 20.05 10.42
C THR A 158 -25.77 21.10 10.22
N ALA A 159 -27.04 20.75 10.35
CA ALA A 159 -28.16 21.67 10.37
C ALA A 159 -28.76 21.69 11.77
N LYS A 160 -28.84 22.89 12.37
CA LYS A 160 -29.37 23.11 13.71
C LYS A 160 -30.46 24.17 13.67
N ASP A 161 -31.63 23.85 14.20
CA ASP A 161 -32.66 24.86 14.46
C ASP A 161 -32.30 25.64 15.73
N LEU A 162 -32.13 26.95 15.59
CA LEU A 162 -31.77 27.83 16.70
C LEU A 162 -32.91 27.98 17.73
N GLY A 163 -34.16 27.77 17.31
CA GLY A 163 -35.33 27.87 18.20
C GLY A 163 -35.50 26.65 19.11
N THR A 164 -35.36 25.43 18.56
CA THR A 164 -35.56 24.18 19.31
C THR A 164 -34.28 23.48 19.73
N SER A 165 -33.12 23.94 19.27
CA SER A 165 -31.82 23.26 19.42
C SER A 165 -31.77 21.85 18.87
N LYS A 166 -32.75 21.43 18.06
CA LYS A 166 -32.70 20.16 17.34
C LYS A 166 -31.66 20.26 16.23
N GLU A 167 -30.87 19.20 16.09
CA GLU A 167 -29.85 19.10 15.06
C GLU A 167 -30.00 17.81 14.27
N ALA A 168 -29.63 17.90 13.00
CA ALA A 168 -29.43 16.77 12.10
C ALA A 168 -28.10 17.00 11.39
N LYS A 169 -27.34 15.94 11.14
CA LYS A 169 -26.07 16.03 10.43
C LYS A 169 -25.91 14.90 9.44
N ILE A 170 -25.16 15.19 8.39
CA ILE A 170 -24.65 14.20 7.44
C ILE A 170 -23.13 14.34 7.38
N THR A 171 -22.45 13.20 7.38
CA THR A 171 -21.02 13.14 7.09
C THR A 171 -20.88 12.59 5.68
N ILE A 172 -20.36 13.42 4.78
CA ILE A 172 -20.12 13.09 3.39
C ILE A 172 -18.65 12.72 3.29
N THR A 173 -18.39 11.42 3.27
CA THR A 173 -17.11 10.87 2.82
C THR A 173 -17.21 10.59 1.32
N ALA A 174 -16.10 10.70 0.59
CA ALA A 174 -16.07 10.38 -0.83
C ALA A 174 -16.76 9.02 -1.08
N THR A 175 -17.81 9.05 -1.89
CA THR A 175 -18.93 8.09 -2.00
C THR A 175 -18.56 6.71 -2.57
N THR A 176 -17.30 6.30 -2.47
CA THR A 176 -16.77 5.04 -3.02
C THR A 176 -16.22 4.08 -1.96
N LYS A 177 -16.46 4.35 -0.67
CA LYS A 177 -16.06 3.42 0.39
C LYS A 177 -17.24 2.53 0.79
N LEU A 178 -17.04 1.24 0.53
CA LEU A 178 -17.77 0.10 1.07
C LEU A 178 -18.33 0.41 2.47
N SER A 179 -19.58 0.02 2.72
CA SER A 179 -20.19 0.06 4.03
C SER A 179 -19.33 -0.70 5.06
N LYS A 180 -19.47 -0.38 6.36
CA LYS A 180 -18.71 -1.07 7.41
C LYS A 180 -18.90 -2.60 7.35
N ASP A 181 -20.11 -3.04 7.02
CA ASP A 181 -20.46 -4.45 6.87
C ASP A 181 -19.75 -5.09 5.66
N GLU A 182 -19.64 -4.36 4.54
CA GLU A 182 -18.88 -4.81 3.38
C GLU A 182 -17.36 -4.83 3.66
N ILE A 183 -16.84 -3.88 4.45
CA ILE A 183 -15.44 -3.89 4.88
C ILE A 183 -15.14 -5.11 5.76
N GLU A 184 -16.01 -5.44 6.72
CA GLU A 184 -15.84 -6.63 7.56
C GLU A 184 -15.95 -7.92 6.75
N LYS A 185 -16.90 -7.99 5.82
CA LYS A 185 -17.04 -9.12 4.89
C LYS A 185 -15.78 -9.31 4.05
N LEU A 186 -15.25 -8.25 3.44
CA LEU A 186 -14.05 -8.31 2.59
C LEU A 186 -12.77 -8.62 3.38
N LYS A 187 -12.67 -8.15 4.63
CA LYS A 187 -11.59 -8.55 5.55
C LYS A 187 -11.65 -10.05 5.82
N LYS A 188 -12.83 -10.58 6.16
CA LYS A 188 -13.02 -12.00 6.45
C LYS A 188 -12.78 -12.87 5.21
N GLU A 189 -13.22 -12.42 4.04
CA GLU A 189 -12.92 -13.09 2.76
C GLU A 189 -11.41 -13.08 2.50
N SER A 190 -10.73 -11.96 2.69
CA SER A 190 -9.27 -11.86 2.50
C SER A 190 -8.49 -12.76 3.47
N GLU A 191 -8.93 -12.90 4.73
CA GLU A 191 -8.37 -13.85 5.70
C GLU A 191 -8.58 -15.31 5.28
N GLN A 192 -9.77 -15.65 4.77
CA GLN A 192 -10.08 -16.99 4.25
C GLN A 192 -9.25 -17.34 3.00
N TYR A 193 -9.08 -16.38 2.08
CA TYR A 193 -8.24 -16.58 0.90
C TYR A 193 -6.75 -16.62 1.25
N SER A 194 -6.29 -15.93 2.30
CA SER A 194 -4.91 -16.04 2.80
C SER A 194 -4.54 -17.47 3.21
N GLU A 195 -5.45 -18.22 3.81
CA GLU A 195 -5.23 -19.65 4.12
C GLU A 195 -5.20 -20.53 2.86
N ALA A 196 -6.06 -20.26 1.88
CA ALA A 196 -6.06 -20.97 0.60
C ALA A 196 -4.79 -20.67 -0.21
N ASP A 197 -4.31 -19.43 -0.18
CA ASP A 197 -3.09 -18.99 -0.85
C ASP A 197 -1.84 -19.58 -0.19
N LYS A 198 -1.82 -19.71 1.16
CA LYS A 198 -0.77 -20.44 1.87
C LYS A 198 -0.71 -21.90 1.47
N LYS A 199 -1.85 -22.59 1.40
CA LYS A 199 -1.90 -23.99 0.94
C LYS A 199 -1.40 -24.13 -0.49
N LYS A 200 -1.86 -23.28 -1.42
CA LYS A 200 -1.36 -23.27 -2.80
C LYS A 200 0.14 -23.00 -2.89
N LYS A 201 0.67 -22.13 -2.00
CA LYS A 201 2.11 -21.86 -1.91
C LYS A 201 2.87 -23.12 -1.44
N GLU A 202 2.41 -23.78 -0.38
CA GLU A 202 2.99 -25.03 0.12
C GLU A 202 2.95 -26.13 -0.96
N GLU A 203 1.84 -26.26 -1.70
CA GLU A 203 1.70 -27.19 -2.82
C GLU A 203 2.71 -26.91 -3.95
N ALA A 204 2.91 -25.63 -4.28
CA ALA A 204 3.89 -25.21 -5.27
C ALA A 204 5.34 -25.48 -4.80
N GLU A 205 5.63 -25.26 -3.52
CA GLU A 205 6.94 -25.54 -2.93
C GLU A 205 7.27 -27.04 -2.95
N ILE A 206 6.31 -27.90 -2.55
CA ILE A 206 6.48 -29.37 -2.59
C ILE A 206 6.65 -29.87 -4.02
N ARG A 207 5.90 -29.32 -4.99
CA ARG A 207 6.08 -29.64 -6.41
C ARG A 207 7.48 -29.26 -6.91
N ASN A 208 7.93 -28.05 -6.61
CA ASN A 208 9.26 -27.58 -6.99
C ASN A 208 10.37 -28.44 -6.34
N GLU A 209 10.18 -28.87 -5.09
CA GLU A 209 11.08 -29.79 -4.42
C GLU A 209 11.14 -31.16 -5.13
N ALA A 210 9.98 -31.69 -5.53
CA ALA A 210 9.90 -32.94 -6.29
C ALA A 210 10.59 -32.83 -7.66
N GLU A 211 10.35 -31.75 -8.40
CA GLU A 211 10.97 -31.50 -9.72
C GLU A 211 12.50 -31.34 -9.60
N ASN A 212 12.97 -30.62 -8.59
CA ASN A 212 14.41 -30.51 -8.31
C ASN A 212 15.03 -31.85 -7.92
N LEU A 213 14.31 -32.69 -7.17
CA LEU A 213 14.76 -34.02 -6.80
C LEU A 213 14.83 -34.95 -8.01
N VAL A 214 13.83 -34.91 -8.90
CA VAL A 214 13.83 -35.62 -10.18
C VAL A 214 15.04 -35.21 -11.01
N TYR A 215 15.27 -33.91 -11.19
CA TYR A 215 16.40 -33.41 -11.97
C TYR A 215 17.75 -33.84 -11.37
N SER A 216 17.90 -33.76 -10.05
CA SER A 216 19.12 -34.18 -9.35
C SER A 216 19.36 -35.68 -9.47
N ALA A 217 18.31 -36.49 -9.37
CA ALA A 217 18.39 -37.94 -9.53
C ALA A 217 18.74 -38.33 -10.97
N GLU A 218 18.14 -37.69 -11.97
CA GLU A 218 18.45 -37.91 -13.37
C GLU A 218 19.89 -37.50 -13.71
N LYS A 219 20.37 -36.38 -13.19
CA LYS A 219 21.75 -35.94 -13.38
C LYS A 219 22.76 -36.92 -12.76
N LEU A 220 22.48 -37.39 -11.54
CA LEU A 220 23.33 -38.35 -10.83
C LEU A 220 23.46 -39.68 -11.59
N VAL A 221 22.37 -40.14 -12.21
CA VAL A 221 22.33 -41.36 -13.04
C VAL A 221 22.95 -41.15 -14.43
N SER A 222 22.77 -39.98 -15.05
CA SER A 222 23.14 -39.74 -16.45
C SER A 222 24.53 -39.16 -16.65
N GLN A 223 25.07 -38.39 -15.70
CA GLN A 223 26.35 -37.67 -15.83
C GLN A 223 27.41 -38.14 -14.83
N ASP A 224 27.09 -38.15 -13.53
CA ASP A 224 28.13 -38.19 -12.49
C ASP A 224 28.61 -39.62 -12.12
N PHE A 225 27.74 -40.63 -12.21
CA PHE A 225 28.07 -41.99 -11.74
C PHE A 225 27.62 -43.13 -12.66
N LYS A 226 27.43 -42.84 -13.95
CA LYS A 226 26.96 -43.80 -14.96
C LYS A 226 27.80 -45.10 -15.03
N ASP A 227 29.10 -45.00 -14.75
CA ASP A 227 30.05 -46.13 -14.79
C ASP A 227 30.29 -46.78 -13.42
N LYS A 228 29.72 -46.24 -12.33
CA LYS A 228 29.95 -46.71 -10.94
C LYS A 228 28.69 -47.22 -10.24
N ILE A 229 27.52 -47.07 -10.87
CA ILE A 229 26.24 -47.56 -10.35
C ILE A 229 25.96 -48.95 -10.92
N LYS A 230 25.53 -49.87 -10.06
CA LYS A 230 25.10 -51.21 -10.49
C LYS A 230 23.83 -51.09 -11.36
N PRO A 231 23.68 -51.88 -12.44
CA PRO A 231 22.52 -51.79 -13.33
C PRO A 231 21.17 -51.98 -12.59
N GLU A 232 21.14 -52.80 -11.54
CA GLU A 232 19.97 -52.99 -10.67
C GLU A 232 19.58 -51.72 -9.87
N GLN A 233 20.55 -50.86 -9.51
CA GLN A 233 20.28 -49.60 -8.80
C GLN A 233 19.85 -48.49 -9.78
N THR A 234 20.36 -48.51 -11.00
CA THR A 234 19.92 -47.62 -12.08
C THR A 234 18.45 -47.85 -12.45
N GLU A 235 18.02 -49.11 -12.57
CA GLU A 235 16.59 -49.41 -12.81
C GLU A 235 15.69 -48.97 -11.66
N LYS A 236 16.13 -49.14 -10.41
CA LYS A 236 15.38 -48.68 -9.23
C LYS A 236 15.22 -47.16 -9.17
N ILE A 237 16.29 -46.39 -9.46
CA ILE A 237 16.21 -44.92 -9.51
C ILE A 237 15.31 -44.47 -10.65
N ASN A 238 15.50 -45.01 -11.86
CA ASN A 238 14.68 -44.60 -13.01
C ASN A 238 13.20 -44.90 -12.78
N LYS A 239 12.87 -46.03 -12.14
CA LYS A 239 11.50 -46.36 -11.76
C LYS A 239 10.93 -45.38 -10.73
N ALA A 240 11.68 -45.07 -9.67
CA ALA A 240 11.25 -44.12 -8.64
C ALA A 240 11.08 -42.69 -9.18
N VAL A 241 11.99 -42.25 -10.08
CA VAL A 241 11.92 -40.96 -10.77
C VAL A 241 10.70 -40.90 -11.70
N GLN A 242 10.41 -41.98 -12.43
CA GLN A 242 9.25 -42.03 -13.32
C GLN A 242 7.93 -42.00 -12.53
N GLU A 243 7.85 -42.76 -11.43
CA GLU A 243 6.70 -42.71 -10.52
C GLU A 243 6.54 -41.32 -9.88
N LEU A 244 7.64 -40.65 -9.51
CA LEU A 244 7.59 -39.28 -8.97
C LEU A 244 7.11 -38.28 -10.04
N LYS A 245 7.53 -38.41 -11.31
CA LYS A 245 7.01 -37.60 -12.44
C LYS A 245 5.52 -37.81 -12.67
N ASP A 246 5.04 -39.04 -12.59
CA ASP A 246 3.62 -39.35 -12.77
C ASP A 246 2.76 -38.80 -11.61
N VAL A 247 3.29 -38.78 -10.39
CA VAL A 247 2.62 -38.15 -9.23
C VAL A 247 2.62 -36.62 -9.33
N ILE A 248 3.70 -36.01 -9.82
CA ILE A 248 3.75 -34.57 -10.13
C ILE A 248 2.69 -34.21 -11.20
N ALA A 249 2.53 -35.03 -12.24
CA ALA A 249 1.56 -34.81 -13.31
C ALA A 249 0.10 -35.01 -12.87
N SER A 250 -0.15 -35.91 -11.92
CA SER A 250 -1.50 -36.20 -11.38
C SER A 250 -1.94 -35.28 -10.26
N ASN A 251 -1.10 -34.29 -9.87
CA ASN A 251 -1.43 -33.23 -8.92
C ASN A 251 -1.90 -33.73 -7.54
N ASN A 252 -1.38 -34.90 -7.11
CA ASN A 252 -1.78 -35.55 -5.87
C ASN A 252 -0.76 -35.29 -4.75
N ILE A 253 -1.03 -34.28 -3.93
CA ILE A 253 -0.08 -33.72 -2.94
C ILE A 253 0.22 -34.69 -1.78
N GLU A 254 -0.77 -35.46 -1.32
CA GLU A 254 -0.60 -36.41 -0.22
C GLU A 254 0.39 -37.52 -0.61
N ASN A 255 0.26 -38.06 -1.81
CA ASN A 255 1.19 -39.08 -2.33
C ASN A 255 2.55 -38.49 -2.74
N LEU A 256 2.60 -37.20 -3.10
CA LEU A 256 3.83 -36.54 -3.53
C LEU A 256 4.86 -36.44 -2.41
N ASN A 257 4.45 -36.09 -1.19
CA ASN A 257 5.35 -35.99 -0.04
C ASN A 257 6.00 -37.33 0.34
N ASP A 258 5.22 -38.41 0.33
CA ASP A 258 5.73 -39.74 0.65
C ASP A 258 6.68 -40.24 -0.44
N LYS A 259 6.38 -39.95 -1.71
CA LYS A 259 7.24 -40.32 -2.83
C LYS A 259 8.52 -39.49 -2.91
N ILE A 260 8.49 -38.21 -2.50
CA ILE A 260 9.69 -37.38 -2.30
C ILE A 260 10.59 -38.02 -1.24
N LYS A 261 10.03 -38.44 -0.08
CA LYS A 261 10.81 -39.08 0.98
C LYS A 261 11.42 -40.40 0.55
N GLU A 262 10.64 -41.25 -0.13
CA GLU A 262 11.12 -42.53 -0.67
C GLU A 262 12.26 -42.32 -1.67
N THR A 263 12.10 -41.38 -2.61
CA THR A 263 13.12 -41.07 -3.62
C THR A 263 14.36 -40.46 -2.99
N LYS A 264 14.23 -39.58 -1.99
CA LYS A 264 15.35 -39.04 -1.20
C LYS A 264 16.12 -40.13 -0.47
N ASN A 265 15.43 -41.05 0.19
CA ASN A 265 16.07 -42.14 0.93
C ASN A 265 16.83 -43.08 -0.01
N LEU A 266 16.24 -43.44 -1.16
CA LEU A 266 16.91 -44.23 -2.20
C LEU A 266 18.13 -43.51 -2.76
N LEU A 267 18.04 -42.21 -3.02
CA LEU A 267 19.17 -41.41 -3.50
C LEU A 267 20.28 -41.30 -2.44
N ALA A 268 19.93 -41.21 -1.16
CA ALA A 268 20.87 -41.20 -0.03
C ALA A 268 21.57 -42.55 0.17
N GLU A 269 20.84 -43.67 0.08
CA GLU A 269 21.43 -45.03 0.14
C GLU A 269 22.40 -45.27 -1.01
N ILE A 270 22.03 -44.87 -2.22
CA ILE A 270 22.85 -45.08 -3.40
C ILE A 270 24.06 -44.15 -3.40
N SER A 271 23.89 -42.87 -3.04
CA SER A 271 25.03 -41.96 -2.88
C SER A 271 25.98 -42.41 -1.78
N THR A 272 25.50 -42.90 -0.63
CA THR A 272 26.37 -43.45 0.42
C THR A 272 27.10 -44.71 -0.04
N GLU A 273 26.47 -45.61 -0.81
CA GLU A 273 27.13 -46.80 -1.36
C GLU A 273 28.16 -46.46 -2.45
N ILE A 274 27.90 -45.44 -3.27
CA ILE A 274 28.84 -44.86 -4.23
C ILE A 274 30.04 -44.24 -3.49
N TYR A 275 29.82 -43.42 -2.46
CA TYR A 275 30.90 -42.86 -1.66
C TYR A 275 31.67 -43.94 -0.88
N ARG A 276 31.02 -45.04 -0.47
CA ARG A 276 31.69 -46.19 0.17
C ARG A 276 32.55 -46.99 -0.80
N THR A 277 32.09 -47.16 -2.04
CA THR A 277 32.84 -47.85 -3.11
C THR A 277 33.95 -46.99 -3.67
N VAL A 278 33.80 -45.66 -3.68
CA VAL A 278 34.86 -44.71 -4.04
C VAL A 278 35.83 -44.46 -2.86
N GLY A 279 35.39 -44.62 -1.62
CA GLY A 279 36.18 -44.48 -0.39
C GLY A 279 37.01 -45.71 0.01
N ALA A 280 36.90 -46.82 -0.72
CA ALA A 280 37.75 -48.01 -0.55
C ALA A 280 38.88 -48.04 -1.59
N SER A 281 39.78 -47.06 -1.51
CA SER A 281 41.12 -47.12 -2.11
C SER A 281 42.08 -46.27 -1.29
N PRO A 282 43.07 -46.88 -0.60
CA PRO A 282 44.16 -46.12 -0.01
C PRO A 282 45.23 -45.88 -1.09
N THR A 283 45.50 -44.63 -1.43
CA THR A 283 46.87 -44.22 -1.77
C THR A 283 47.03 -42.72 -1.59
N ALA A 284 47.96 -42.37 -0.70
CA ALA A 284 48.41 -41.03 -0.39
C ALA A 284 49.29 -40.45 -1.50
N GLY A 285 49.29 -39.12 -1.61
CA GLY A 285 50.28 -38.35 -2.41
C GLY A 285 49.71 -37.01 -2.88
N GLY A 286 49.84 -35.96 -2.04
CA GLY A 286 49.24 -34.65 -2.27
C GLY A 286 49.99 -33.71 -3.23
N GLY A 287 49.41 -32.52 -3.44
CA GLY A 287 50.12 -31.40 -4.06
C GLY A 287 49.30 -30.34 -4.80
N GLN A 288 48.45 -29.61 -4.06
CA GLN A 288 48.38 -28.13 -4.10
C GLN A 288 47.56 -27.35 -5.16
N GLY A 289 46.59 -26.58 -4.65
CA GLY A 289 46.09 -25.29 -5.16
C GLY A 289 44.81 -25.39 -6.01
N THR A 290 43.70 -24.69 -5.76
CA THR A 290 43.45 -23.57 -4.84
C THR A 290 41.92 -23.38 -4.74
N THR A 291 41.42 -23.34 -3.51
CA THR A 291 40.27 -22.58 -3.00
C THR A 291 39.00 -22.41 -3.85
N THR A 292 38.02 -23.21 -3.48
CA THR A 292 36.60 -22.89 -3.41
C THR A 292 36.33 -21.73 -2.43
N GLU A 293 35.71 -20.65 -2.91
CA GLU A 293 34.83 -19.74 -2.15
C GLU A 293 33.46 -19.87 -2.85
N ASP A 294 32.51 -20.63 -2.29
CA ASP A 294 31.52 -20.21 -1.31
C ASP A 294 30.56 -19.12 -1.83
N PHE A 295 29.41 -19.57 -2.34
CA PHE A 295 28.21 -18.76 -2.50
C PHE A 295 27.01 -19.60 -2.02
N THR A 296 26.82 -19.62 -0.70
CA THR A 296 25.50 -19.90 -0.11
C THR A 296 24.98 -18.65 0.56
N ASN A 297 24.10 -17.97 -0.17
CA ASN A 297 22.81 -17.44 0.27
C ASN A 297 22.59 -17.23 1.79
N GLN A 298 22.48 -15.97 2.22
CA GLN A 298 21.60 -15.56 3.32
C GLN A 298 21.35 -14.05 3.27
N SER A 299 20.08 -13.64 3.13
CA SER A 299 19.53 -12.46 3.83
C SER A 299 18.01 -12.40 3.64
N GLU A 300 17.31 -13.04 4.56
CA GLU A 300 16.10 -12.43 5.15
C GLU A 300 16.27 -12.42 6.67
N THR A 301 15.62 -11.43 7.29
CA THR A 301 15.45 -11.17 8.73
C THR A 301 16.54 -10.36 9.45
N ASN A 302 16.34 -9.03 9.45
CA ASN A 302 16.65 -8.19 10.59
C ASN A 302 15.32 -7.71 11.20
N ARG A 303 15.01 -8.22 12.39
CA ARG A 303 13.99 -7.68 13.30
C ARG A 303 14.58 -7.76 14.71
N ALA A 304 14.68 -6.58 15.34
CA ALA A 304 14.80 -6.24 16.78
C ALA A 304 15.44 -7.29 17.73
N ASP A 305 16.32 -6.92 18.66
CA ASP A 305 16.04 -5.97 19.73
C ASP A 305 17.29 -5.80 20.64
N ASN A 306 17.38 -4.62 21.24
CA ASN A 306 17.84 -4.30 22.60
C ASN A 306 19.31 -4.33 23.09
N SER A 307 19.59 -3.23 23.80
CA SER A 307 20.34 -3.08 25.06
C SER A 307 21.88 -2.91 25.08
N ASN A 308 22.26 -1.64 25.32
CA ASN A 308 23.44 -1.12 26.04
C ASN A 308 23.52 -1.71 27.49
N PRO A 309 24.52 -1.46 28.38
CA PRO A 309 25.72 -0.60 28.30
C PRO A 309 27.03 -1.15 28.97
N ALA A 310 28.18 -0.52 28.71
CA ALA A 310 29.34 -0.37 29.62
C ALA A 310 30.38 0.53 28.93
N ASP A 311 30.59 1.79 29.35
CA ASP A 311 31.36 2.25 30.52
C ASP A 311 32.87 1.99 30.42
N THR A 312 33.62 3.05 30.05
CA THR A 312 34.97 3.33 30.58
C THR A 312 35.21 4.84 30.55
N SER A 313 35.16 5.46 31.74
CA SER A 313 36.05 6.53 32.23
C SER A 313 37.51 6.27 31.82
N ASP A 314 38.45 7.19 31.64
CA ASP A 314 38.89 8.37 32.40
C ASP A 314 40.07 8.91 31.55
N SER A 315 40.36 10.19 31.34
CA SER A 315 40.90 11.07 32.37
C SER A 315 41.21 12.45 31.80
N SER A 316 41.15 13.40 32.71
CA SER A 316 41.33 14.84 32.62
C SER A 316 42.78 15.28 32.40
N SER A 317 42.99 16.45 31.79
CA SER A 317 43.70 17.56 32.44
C SER A 317 43.76 18.82 31.58
N THR A 318 43.36 19.91 32.25
CA THR A 318 43.55 21.33 31.97
C THR A 318 45.02 21.74 31.79
N ASP A 319 45.36 22.70 30.92
CA ASP A 319 45.81 24.04 31.38
C ASP A 319 45.95 25.10 30.25
N LYS A 320 45.89 26.34 30.74
CA LYS A 320 45.96 27.72 30.24
C LYS A 320 46.87 28.16 29.08
N SER A 321 46.29 29.13 28.34
CA SER A 321 46.77 30.48 27.98
C SER A 321 48.13 30.69 27.28
N THR A 322 48.11 31.39 26.14
CA THR A 322 48.71 32.74 25.96
C THR A 322 48.46 33.29 24.55
N SER A 323 47.92 34.51 24.47
CA SER A 323 47.91 35.41 23.30
C SER A 323 49.28 36.16 23.22
N PRO A 324 49.49 37.20 22.37
CA PRO A 324 48.76 37.69 21.18
C PRO A 324 49.70 38.05 19.99
N GLY A 325 49.14 38.47 18.84
CA GLY A 325 49.93 39.22 17.85
C GLY A 325 49.23 39.55 16.53
N SER A 326 48.88 40.83 16.38
CA SER A 326 48.47 41.62 15.19
C SER A 326 47.23 41.23 14.40
#